data_AF-A0A359EZL6-F1
#
_entry.id   AF-A0A359EZL6-F1
#
_cell.length_a   1.000
_cell.length_b   1.000
_cell.length_c   1.000
_cell.angle_alpha   90.00
_cell.angle_beta   90.00
_cell.angle_gamma   90.00
#
_symmetry.space_group_name_H-M   'P 1'
#
loop_
_entity.id
_entity.type
_entity.pdbx_description
1 polymer ?
#
loop_
_entity_poly.entity_id
_entity_poly.type
_entity_poly.pdbx_seq_one_letter_code
_entity_poly.pdbx_strand_id
1 'polypeptide(L)'
;IDRLGGLDVIEIDPEVAAETDRLAVAAVIEAERALGRIPVEQDHNNPGFDILSEDPATGVVYQIEVKGHRPANPEIKVRARQVRQAKQNPERFRLAVVRVPNDQADATTVRYFIRPFDSYELHFAQTYVPLNVLELMPYAVEPQ
;
A
#
# COMPACT_ATOMS: atom_id res chain seq x y z
N ILE A 1 6.15 12.85 39.41
CA ILE A 1 6.58 13.69 38.27
C ILE A 1 6.03 13.01 37.04
N ASP A 2 4.93 13.55 36.56
CA ASP A 2 4.12 13.06 35.45
C ASP A 2 4.85 13.30 34.13
N ARG A 3 4.99 12.25 33.30
CA ARG A 3 5.38 12.32 31.89
C ARG A 3 4.78 11.13 31.14
N LEU A 4 3.46 11.06 31.13
CA LEU A 4 2.74 10.52 29.97
C LEU A 4 2.96 11.51 28.83
N GLY A 5 4.03 11.30 28.05
CA GLY A 5 4.19 11.97 26.77
C GLY A 5 3.06 11.48 25.88
N GLY A 6 2.00 12.30 25.77
CA GLY A 6 0.96 12.10 24.77
C GLY A 6 1.66 11.96 23.43
N LEU A 7 1.55 10.79 22.82
CA LEU A 7 1.79 10.66 21.39
C LEU A 7 0.74 11.57 20.77
N ASP A 8 1.17 12.70 20.21
CA ASP A 8 0.32 13.53 19.37
C ASP A 8 -0.23 12.61 18.29
N VAL A 9 -1.48 12.18 18.48
CA VAL A 9 -2.21 11.44 17.47
C VAL A 9 -2.38 12.45 16.35
N ILE A 10 -1.60 12.31 15.28
CA ILE A 10 -1.78 13.11 14.07
C ILE A 10 -3.14 12.71 13.53
N GLU A 11 -4.17 13.45 13.91
CA GLU A 11 -5.52 13.31 13.40
C GLU A 11 -5.49 13.82 11.97
N ILE A 12 -5.39 12.89 11.01
CA ILE A 12 -5.44 13.22 9.60
C ILE A 12 -6.90 13.51 9.25
N ASP A 13 -7.14 14.68 8.65
CA ASP A 13 -8.43 15.03 8.08
C ASP A 13 -8.94 13.89 7.16
N PRO A 14 -10.15 13.34 7.39
CA PRO A 14 -10.71 12.27 6.57
C PRO A 14 -10.74 12.59 5.07
N GLU A 15 -10.92 13.86 4.68
CA GLU A 15 -10.88 14.27 3.28
C GLU A 15 -9.47 14.15 2.70
N VAL A 16 -8.46 14.56 3.46
CA VAL A 16 -7.05 14.42 3.08
C VAL A 16 -6.67 12.94 2.97
N ALA A 17 -7.15 12.09 3.88
CA ALA A 17 -6.92 10.65 3.81
C ALA A 17 -7.53 10.04 2.54
N ALA A 18 -8.80 10.33 2.25
CA ALA A 18 -9.49 9.84 1.05
C ALA A 18 -8.82 10.33 -0.24
N GLU A 19 -8.36 11.58 -0.29
CA GLU A 19 -7.63 12.11 -1.44
C GLU A 19 -6.26 11.44 -1.60
N THR A 20 -5.57 11.15 -0.49
CA THR A 20 -4.30 10.43 -0.50
C THR A 20 -4.48 9.03 -1.10
N ASP A 21 -5.54 8.31 -0.68
CA ASP A 21 -5.85 6.98 -1.18
C ASP A 21 -6.18 7.01 -2.68
N ARG A 22 -7.01 7.96 -3.13
CA ARG A 22 -7.35 8.13 -4.55
C ARG A 22 -6.13 8.39 -5.43
N LEU A 23 -5.27 9.33 -5.02
CA LEU A 23 -4.05 9.66 -5.75
C LEU A 23 -3.06 8.49 -5.76
N ALA A 24 -2.99 7.73 -4.67
CA ALA A 24 -2.15 6.54 -4.59
C ALA A 24 -2.61 5.45 -5.57
N VAL A 25 -3.91 5.14 -5.60
CA VAL A 25 -4.49 4.16 -6.54
C VAL A 25 -4.25 4.59 -7.98
N ALA A 26 -4.51 5.87 -8.31
CA ALA A 26 -4.25 6.41 -9.64
C ALA A 26 -2.78 6.27 -10.06
N ALA A 27 -1.84 6.59 -9.16
CA ALA A 27 -0.42 6.46 -9.44
C ALA A 27 0.01 5.01 -9.71
N VAL A 28 -0.56 4.04 -8.98
CA VAL A 28 -0.29 2.61 -9.20
C VAL A 28 -0.89 2.12 -10.52
N ILE A 29 -2.10 2.55 -10.87
CA ILE A 29 -2.71 2.25 -12.18
C ILE A 29 -1.80 2.74 -13.32
N GLU A 30 -1.29 3.96 -13.23
CA GLU A 30 -0.37 4.49 -14.26
C GLU A 30 0.96 3.73 -14.29
N ALA A 31 1.50 3.34 -13.13
CA ALA A 31 2.70 2.51 -13.06
C ALA A 31 2.50 1.15 -13.73
N GLU A 32 1.39 0.46 -13.46
CA GLU A 32 1.06 -0.83 -14.08
C GLU A 32 0.83 -0.70 -15.59
N ARG A 33 0.17 0.37 -16.05
CA ARG A 33 0.03 0.67 -17.49
C ARG A 33 1.38 0.89 -18.16
N ALA A 34 2.31 1.58 -17.49
CA ALA A 34 3.66 1.78 -18.00
C ALA A 34 4.46 0.47 -18.13
N LEU A 35 4.13 -0.55 -17.33
CA LEU A 35 4.65 -1.92 -17.46
C LEU A 35 3.98 -2.72 -18.60
N GLY A 36 3.00 -2.14 -19.30
CA GLY A 36 2.25 -2.83 -20.36
C GLY A 36 1.14 -3.73 -19.85
N ARG A 37 0.74 -3.58 -18.58
CA ARG A 37 -0.32 -4.38 -17.95
C ARG A 37 -1.68 -3.72 -18.09
N ILE A 38 -2.72 -4.48 -17.75
CA ILE A 38 -4.13 -4.06 -17.77
C ILE A 38 -4.64 -4.00 -16.33
N PRO A 39 -4.41 -2.90 -15.60
CA PRO A 39 -4.91 -2.73 -14.24
C PRO A 39 -6.39 -2.36 -14.21
N VAL A 40 -7.13 -2.98 -13.29
CA VAL A 40 -8.54 -2.73 -12.99
C VAL A 40 -8.69 -2.51 -11.49
N GLU A 41 -9.12 -1.31 -11.11
CA GLU A 41 -9.51 -1.01 -9.72
C GLU A 41 -10.69 -1.89 -9.29
N GLN A 42 -10.63 -2.37 -8.06
CA GLN A 42 -11.62 -3.26 -7.48
C GLN A 42 -12.58 -2.48 -6.58
N ASP A 43 -13.79 -3.01 -6.41
CA ASP A 43 -14.77 -2.38 -5.53
C ASP A 43 -14.21 -2.21 -4.11
N HIS A 44 -14.57 -1.12 -3.44
CA HIS A 44 -14.11 -0.84 -2.07
C HIS A 44 -14.59 -1.88 -1.03
N ASN A 45 -15.58 -2.70 -1.39
CA ASN A 45 -16.02 -3.84 -0.59
C ASN A 45 -15.14 -5.09 -0.78
N ASN A 46 -14.24 -5.08 -1.77
CA ASN A 46 -13.28 -6.15 -2.01
C ASN A 46 -12.39 -6.31 -0.77
N PRO A 47 -12.37 -7.49 -0.13
CA PRO A 47 -11.65 -7.66 1.11
C PRO A 47 -10.11 -7.72 0.95
N GLY A 48 -9.58 -7.90 -0.25
CA GLY A 48 -8.20 -8.40 -0.40
C GLY A 48 -7.14 -7.43 -0.94
N PHE A 49 -7.49 -6.63 -1.94
CA PHE A 49 -6.58 -5.80 -2.73
C PHE A 49 -7.37 -4.73 -3.48
N ASP A 50 -6.72 -3.64 -3.88
CA ASP A 50 -7.37 -2.51 -4.53
C ASP A 50 -7.33 -2.62 -6.06
N ILE A 51 -6.35 -3.33 -6.63
CA ILE A 51 -6.17 -3.46 -8.08
C ILE A 51 -5.89 -4.92 -8.46
N LEU A 52 -6.56 -5.39 -9.52
CA LEU A 52 -6.13 -6.55 -10.29
C LEU A 52 -5.39 -6.08 -11.52
N SER A 53 -4.18 -6.56 -11.74
CA SER A 53 -3.35 -6.16 -12.87
C SER A 53 -2.95 -7.38 -13.68
N GLU A 54 -3.51 -7.51 -14.89
CA GLU A 54 -3.17 -8.59 -15.81
C GLU A 54 -1.96 -8.23 -16.65
N ASP A 55 -0.95 -9.10 -16.66
CA ASP A 55 0.14 -9.06 -17.62
C ASP A 55 -0.22 -9.91 -18.85
N PRO A 56 -0.53 -9.28 -20.00
CA PRO A 56 -0.94 -10.00 -21.20
C PRO A 56 0.21 -10.81 -21.83
N ALA A 57 1.47 -10.50 -21.52
CA ALA A 57 2.62 -11.22 -22.05
C ALA A 57 2.81 -12.59 -21.37
N THR A 58 2.50 -12.68 -20.07
CA THR A 58 2.70 -13.88 -19.25
C THR A 58 1.40 -14.57 -18.83
N GLY A 59 0.27 -13.87 -18.91
CA GLY A 59 -1.03 -14.31 -18.38
C GLY A 59 -1.12 -14.26 -16.86
N VAL A 60 -0.13 -13.68 -16.17
CA VAL A 60 -0.15 -13.54 -14.70
C VAL A 60 -1.08 -12.39 -14.32
N VAL A 61 -1.95 -12.65 -13.34
CA VAL A 61 -2.78 -11.61 -12.73
C VAL A 61 -2.24 -11.31 -11.33
N TYR A 62 -1.75 -10.08 -11.15
CA TYR A 62 -1.26 -9.57 -9.89
C TYR A 62 -2.39 -9.00 -9.04
N GLN A 63 -2.28 -9.20 -7.73
CA GLN A 63 -3.19 -8.66 -6.71
C GLN A 63 -2.44 -7.56 -5.97
N ILE A 64 -2.81 -6.30 -6.22
CA ILE A 64 -2.05 -5.15 -5.74
C ILE A 64 -2.88 -4.45 -4.66
N GLU A 65 -2.32 -4.44 -3.46
CA GLU A 65 -2.82 -3.62 -2.34
C GLU A 65 -2.06 -2.30 -2.33
N VAL A 66 -2.77 -1.18 -2.29
CA VAL A 66 -2.21 0.17 -2.35
C VAL A 66 -2.26 0.84 -0.98
N LYS A 67 -1.15 1.47 -0.58
CA LYS A 67 -1.06 2.28 0.63
C LYS A 67 -0.44 3.63 0.33
N GLY A 68 -1.28 4.66 0.34
CA GLY A 68 -0.85 6.05 0.25
C GLY A 68 -0.36 6.58 1.59
N HIS A 69 0.64 7.44 1.58
CA HIS A 69 1.05 8.21 2.75
C HIS A 69 1.52 9.62 2.37
N ARG A 70 1.37 10.56 3.31
CA ARG A 70 1.91 11.93 3.17
C ARG A 70 3.32 12.00 3.77
N PRO A 71 4.16 12.96 3.38
CA PRO A 71 5.56 13.04 3.85
C PRO A 71 5.69 13.18 5.36
N ALA A 72 4.75 13.88 6.00
CA ALA A 72 4.75 14.11 7.44
C ALA A 72 4.29 12.90 8.27
N ASN A 73 3.66 11.90 7.63
CA ASN A 73 3.18 10.69 8.31
C ASN A 73 3.61 9.43 7.51
N PRO A 74 4.82 8.90 7.77
CA PRO A 74 5.34 7.71 7.10
C PRO A 74 4.88 6.41 7.79
N GLU A 75 3.66 6.36 8.35
CA GLU A 75 3.04 5.12 8.82
C GLU A 75 1.89 4.71 7.89
N ILE A 76 1.87 3.44 7.49
CA ILE A 76 0.76 2.83 6.75
C ILE A 76 0.18 1.67 7.55
N LYS A 77 -1.10 1.35 7.33
CA LYS A 77 -1.79 0.24 8.00
C LYS A 77 -2.23 -0.79 6.99
N VAL A 78 -1.75 -2.02 7.15
CA VAL A 78 -2.18 -3.17 6.34
C VAL A 78 -3.15 -4.02 7.16
N ARG A 79 -4.37 -4.20 6.68
CA ARG A 79 -5.41 -4.94 7.42
C ARG A 79 -5.05 -6.42 7.50
N ALA A 80 -5.46 -7.08 8.58
CA ALA A 80 -5.25 -8.51 8.80
C ALA A 80 -5.68 -9.38 7.62
N ARG A 81 -6.79 -9.02 6.96
CA ARG A 81 -7.29 -9.70 5.75
C ARG A 81 -6.34 -9.58 4.55
N GLN A 82 -5.69 -8.42 4.37
CA GLN A 82 -4.73 -8.16 3.30
C GLN A 82 -3.43 -8.95 3.55
N VAL A 83 -2.97 -9.02 4.80
CA VAL A 83 -1.84 -9.88 5.19
C VAL A 83 -2.13 -11.35 4.87
N ARG A 84 -3.33 -11.85 5.19
CA ARG A 84 -3.74 -13.22 4.83
C ARG A 84 -3.78 -13.42 3.32
N GLN A 85 -4.34 -12.48 2.58
CA GLN A 85 -4.38 -12.52 1.12
C GLN A 85 -2.97 -12.62 0.52
N ALA A 86 -2.04 -11.82 1.04
CA ALA A 86 -0.64 -11.84 0.65
C ALA A 86 0.03 -13.19 0.92
N LYS A 87 -0.17 -13.78 2.11
CA LYS A 87 0.37 -15.10 2.45
C LYS A 87 -0.24 -16.23 1.63
N GLN A 88 -1.50 -16.09 1.20
CA GLN A 88 -2.16 -17.07 0.33
C GLN A 88 -1.70 -17.00 -1.14
N ASN A 89 -1.28 -15.82 -1.60
CA ASN A 89 -0.89 -15.58 -3.00
C ASN A 89 0.48 -14.89 -3.11
N PRO A 90 1.55 -15.40 -2.48
CA PRO A 90 2.81 -14.67 -2.30
C PRO A 90 3.49 -14.30 -3.63
N GLU A 91 3.35 -15.14 -4.66
CA GLU A 91 3.94 -14.87 -5.98
C GLU A 91 3.22 -13.76 -6.75
N ARG A 92 1.92 -13.58 -6.51
CA ARG A 92 1.04 -12.66 -7.26
C ARG A 92 0.72 -11.38 -6.49
N PHE A 93 0.82 -11.41 -5.16
CA PHE A 93 0.53 -10.27 -4.33
C PHE A 93 1.66 -9.24 -4.41
N ARG A 94 1.28 -7.97 -4.48
CA ARG A 94 2.19 -6.82 -4.33
C ARG A 94 1.58 -5.86 -3.33
N LEU A 95 2.39 -5.37 -2.40
CA LEU A 95 2.05 -4.16 -1.64
C LEU A 95 2.70 -2.98 -2.35
N ALA A 96 1.89 -2.08 -2.90
CA ALA A 96 2.35 -0.83 -3.49
C ALA A 96 2.22 0.29 -2.46
N VAL A 97 3.35 0.88 -2.07
CA VAL A 97 3.39 2.03 -1.17
C VAL A 97 3.66 3.28 -1.99
N VAL A 98 2.80 4.28 -1.82
CA VAL A 98 2.85 5.51 -2.61
C VAL A 98 3.06 6.70 -1.69
N ARG A 99 4.14 7.43 -1.93
CA ARG A 99 4.33 8.76 -1.34
C ARG A 99 3.52 9.76 -2.15
N VAL A 100 2.54 10.38 -1.51
CA VAL A 100 1.73 11.45 -2.10
C VAL A 100 2.18 12.79 -1.54
N PRO A 101 2.78 13.70 -2.34
CA PRO A 101 3.22 14.99 -1.85
C PRO A 101 2.05 15.90 -1.48
N ASN A 102 2.28 16.91 -0.62
CA ASN A 102 1.25 17.89 -0.27
C ASN A 102 1.05 18.94 -1.39
N ASP A 103 2.10 19.21 -2.15
CA ASP A 103 2.07 20.09 -3.31
C ASP A 103 1.82 19.25 -4.58
N GLN A 104 0.92 19.71 -5.44
CA GLN A 104 0.61 19.04 -6.72
C GLN A 104 1.74 19.20 -7.75
N ALA A 105 2.67 20.14 -7.55
CA ALA A 105 3.83 20.29 -8.42
C ALA A 105 4.86 19.16 -8.24
N ASP A 106 4.84 18.47 -7.11
CA ASP A 106 5.71 17.34 -6.82
C ASP A 106 5.11 16.03 -7.37
N ALA A 107 5.97 15.14 -7.87
CA ALA A 107 5.55 13.84 -8.35
C ALA A 107 5.26 12.85 -7.20
N THR A 108 4.24 12.00 -7.39
CA THR A 108 4.06 10.80 -6.56
C THR A 108 5.21 9.84 -6.79
N THR A 109 5.58 9.07 -5.76
CA THR A 109 6.61 8.02 -5.88
C THR A 109 5.99 6.68 -5.48
N VAL A 110 6.09 5.70 -6.37
CA VAL A 110 5.52 4.37 -6.20
C VAL A 110 6.64 3.37 -5.92
N ARG A 111 6.47 2.55 -4.89
CA ARG A 111 7.42 1.50 -4.49
C ARG A 111 6.70 0.21 -4.18
N TYR A 112 7.23 -0.90 -4.68
CA TYR A 112 6.58 -2.21 -4.55
C TYR A 112 7.32 -3.06 -3.52
N PHE A 113 6.56 -3.90 -2.84
CA PHE A 113 7.06 -4.93 -1.96
C PHE A 113 6.53 -6.28 -2.39
N ILE A 114 7.46 -7.20 -2.62
CA ILE A 114 7.20 -8.57 -3.02
C ILE A 114 7.32 -9.45 -1.78
N ARG A 115 6.31 -10.31 -1.57
CA ARG A 115 6.26 -11.22 -0.40
C ARG A 115 6.52 -10.53 0.96
N PRO A 116 5.91 -9.35 1.23
CA PRO A 116 6.23 -8.55 2.42
C PRO A 116 5.92 -9.21 3.77
N PHE A 117 5.16 -10.30 3.78
CA PHE A 117 4.66 -10.95 5.00
C PHE A 117 5.07 -12.42 5.14
N ASP A 118 6.03 -12.90 4.35
CA ASP A 118 6.46 -14.31 4.40
C ASP A 118 6.99 -14.72 5.77
N SER A 119 7.79 -13.87 6.40
CA SER A 119 8.33 -14.07 7.74
C SER A 119 7.47 -13.46 8.84
N TYR A 120 6.30 -12.89 8.50
CA TYR A 120 5.44 -12.20 9.45
C TYR A 120 4.34 -13.13 9.96
N GLU A 121 4.22 -13.25 11.28
CA GLU A 121 3.14 -13.99 11.93
C GLU A 121 2.15 -13.02 12.57
N LEU A 122 0.92 -13.02 12.06
CA LEU A 122 -0.14 -12.14 12.52
C LEU A 122 -0.78 -12.74 13.76
N HIS A 123 -0.77 -11.99 14.87
CA HIS A 123 -1.47 -12.44 16.08
C HIS A 123 -2.99 -12.53 15.83
N PHE A 124 -3.67 -13.55 16.36
CA PHE A 124 -5.09 -13.81 16.06
C PHE A 124 -6.02 -12.63 16.38
N ALA A 125 -5.69 -11.85 17.42
CA ALA A 125 -6.46 -10.67 17.84
C ALA A 125 -6.08 -9.38 17.08
N GLN A 126 -5.04 -9.41 16.24
CA GLN A 126 -4.55 -8.24 15.54
C GLN A 126 -5.38 -7.97 14.29
N THR A 127 -5.95 -6.76 14.20
CA THR A 127 -6.83 -6.37 13.09
C THR A 127 -6.10 -5.66 11.95
N TYR A 128 -4.89 -5.15 12.20
CA TYR A 128 -3.99 -4.55 11.22
C TYR A 128 -2.53 -4.57 11.68
N VAL A 129 -1.61 -4.43 10.74
CA VAL A 129 -0.17 -4.26 10.95
C VAL A 129 0.20 -2.82 10.63
N PRO A 130 0.67 -2.01 11.59
CA PRO A 130 1.29 -0.73 11.30
C PRO A 130 2.69 -0.98 10.72
N LEU A 131 3.04 -0.30 9.63
CA LEU A 131 4.35 -0.38 9.02
C LEU A 131 4.93 1.03 8.89
N ASN A 132 6.18 1.19 9.32
CA ASN A 132 6.94 2.41 9.10
C ASN A 132 7.54 2.38 7.70
N VAL A 133 7.11 3.30 6.84
CA VAL A 133 7.52 3.38 5.44
C VAL A 133 9.04 3.51 5.31
N LEU A 134 9.70 4.30 6.16
CA LEU A 134 11.14 4.50 6.10
C LEU A 134 11.91 3.20 6.37
N GLU A 135 11.40 2.35 7.25
CA GLU A 135 11.99 1.04 7.55
C GLU A 135 11.72 0.00 6.45
N LEU A 136 10.63 0.19 5.68
CA LEU A 136 10.34 -0.65 4.53
C LEU A 136 11.24 -0.32 3.33
N MET A 137 11.54 0.96 3.08
CA MET A 137 12.20 1.42 1.84
C MET A 137 13.45 0.63 1.40
N PRO A 138 14.35 0.14 2.28
CA PRO A 138 15.49 -0.68 1.86
C PRO A 138 15.11 -1.98 1.13
N TYR A 139 13.89 -2.48 1.33
CA TYR A 139 13.36 -3.70 0.69
C TYR A 139 12.46 -3.39 -0.52
N ALA A 140 12.29 -2.11 -0.84
CA ALA A 140 11.45 -1.70 -1.95
C ALA A 140 12.10 -2.07 -3.29
N VAL A 141 11.26 -2.44 -4.23
CA VAL A 141 11.62 -2.59 -5.64
C VAL A 141 10.86 -1.58 -6.48
N GLU A 142 11.39 -1.26 -7.66
CA GLU A 142 10.62 -0.53 -8.67
C GLU A 142 9.42 -1.39 -9.14
N PRO A 143 8.36 -0.77 -9.69
CA PRO A 143 7.22 -1.49 -10.25
C PRO A 143 7.71 -2.60 -11.21
N GLN A 144 7.23 -3.83 -10.96
CA GLN A 144 7.60 -5.03 -11.73
C GLN A 144 6.55 -6.12 -11.64
#